data_AF-A0AAQ3M6M8-F1
#
_entry.id   AF-A0AAQ3M6M8-F1
#
_cell.length_a   1.000
_cell.length_b   1.000
_cell.length_c   1.000
_cell.angle_alpha   90.00
_cell.angle_beta   90.00
_cell.angle_gamma   90.00
#
_symmetry.space_group_name_H-M   'P 1'
#
loop_
_entity.id
_entity.type
_entity.pdbx_description
1 polymer ?
#
loop_
_entity_poly.entity_id
_entity_poly.type
_entity_poly.pdbx_seq_one_letter_code
_entity_poly.pdbx_strand_id
1 'polypeptide(L)'
;MSTPSLAPQIMKRPWLMRWMKPISNWYFENAGYRKLGLRADDLIPEESDQVQLALRRLSPKESYDRVYRMRRAFQLSLSHQLLPKEEWTKAEDDTPYLSPIIKEIEAELSEREDLESMIISKRKANN
;
A
#
# COMPACT_ATOMS: atom_id res chain seq x y z
N MET A 1 4.82 -2.51 -8.78
CA MET A 1 5.56 -1.27 -9.07
C MET A 1 5.47 -0.35 -7.86
N SER A 2 6.52 -0.25 -7.05
CA SER A 2 6.65 0.82 -6.06
C SER A 2 6.72 2.11 -6.83
N THR A 3 5.62 2.86 -6.80
CA THR A 3 5.63 4.20 -7.33
C THR A 3 6.66 5.00 -6.54
N PRO A 4 7.61 5.69 -7.21
CA PRO A 4 8.61 6.48 -6.52
C PRO A 4 7.89 7.49 -5.62
N SER A 5 8.12 7.37 -4.31
CA SER A 5 7.42 8.18 -3.32
C SER A 5 8.31 9.29 -2.80
N LEU A 6 7.80 10.53 -2.85
CA LEU A 6 8.42 11.67 -2.19
C LEU A 6 8.14 11.71 -0.68
N ALA A 7 7.25 10.84 -0.17
CA ALA A 7 6.84 10.85 1.24
C ALA A 7 8.03 10.72 2.21
N PRO A 8 9.01 9.81 2.02
CA PRO A 8 10.18 9.74 2.89
C PRO A 8 11.01 11.02 2.89
N GLN A 9 11.11 11.70 1.75
CA GLN A 9 11.85 12.96 1.63
C GLN A 9 11.12 14.13 2.32
N ILE A 10 9.78 14.15 2.22
CA ILE A 10 8.91 15.11 2.91
C ILE A 10 8.97 14.91 4.43
N MET A 11 8.83 13.67 4.90
CA MET A 11 8.83 13.34 6.33
C MET A 11 10.16 13.67 7.01
N LYS A 12 11.30 13.60 6.29
CA LYS A 12 12.62 14.01 6.80
C LYS A 12 12.74 15.51 7.07
N ARG A 13 11.86 16.36 6.50
CA ARG A 13 11.92 17.83 6.60
C ARG A 13 10.73 18.35 7.43
N PRO A 14 10.92 18.70 8.72
CA PRO A 14 9.81 19.04 9.62
C PRO A 14 8.92 20.19 9.14
N TRP A 15 9.50 21.23 8.53
CA TRP A 15 8.74 22.37 7.99
C TRP A 15 7.83 21.93 6.82
N LEU A 16 8.35 21.06 5.94
CA LEU A 16 7.62 20.57 4.78
C LEU A 16 6.53 19.59 5.21
N MET A 17 6.81 18.73 6.18
CA MET A 17 5.80 17.85 6.78
C MET A 17 4.66 18.65 7.43
N ARG A 18 4.98 19.71 8.20
CA ARG A 18 3.95 20.58 8.80
C ARG A 18 3.05 21.24 7.76
N TRP A 19 3.60 21.58 6.59
CA TRP A 19 2.83 22.17 5.49
C TRP A 19 2.01 21.12 4.71
N MET A 20 2.59 19.95 4.44
CA MET A 20 1.96 18.88 3.67
C MET A 20 0.90 18.09 4.43
N LYS A 21 1.03 17.95 5.77
CA LYS A 21 0.11 17.17 6.60
C LYS A 21 -1.36 17.57 6.47
N PRO A 22 -1.76 18.85 6.60
CA PRO A 22 -3.16 19.24 6.47
C PRO A 22 -3.72 18.96 5.05
N ILE A 23 -2.89 19.15 4.02
CA ILE A 23 -3.27 18.85 2.63
C ILE A 23 -3.53 17.35 2.45
N SER A 24 -2.62 16.52 2.99
CA SER A 24 -2.76 15.06 2.97
C SER A 24 -4.02 14.60 3.72
N ASN A 25 -4.28 15.14 4.91
CA ASN A 25 -5.46 14.78 5.69
C ASN A 25 -6.75 15.16 4.96
N TRP A 26 -6.81 16.39 4.42
CA TRP A 26 -7.94 16.85 3.62
C TRP A 26 -8.19 15.94 2.42
N TYR A 27 -7.14 15.51 1.73
CA TYR A 27 -7.25 14.59 0.60
C TYR A 27 -7.87 13.26 1.02
N PHE A 28 -7.34 12.60 2.06
CA PHE A 28 -7.84 11.29 2.50
C PHE A 28 -9.26 11.35 3.09
N GLU A 29 -9.63 12.45 3.76
CA GLU A 29 -11.00 12.67 4.24
C GLU A 29 -12.01 12.83 3.10
N ASN A 30 -11.60 13.45 1.99
CA ASN A 30 -12.47 13.72 0.83
C ASN A 30 -12.43 12.64 -0.25
N ALA A 31 -11.42 11.76 -0.27
CA ALA A 31 -11.31 10.65 -1.23
C ALA A 31 -12.46 9.63 -1.13
N GLY A 32 -13.23 9.62 -0.03
CA GLY A 32 -14.51 8.92 0.06
C GLY A 32 -14.44 7.42 0.36
N TYR A 33 -13.32 6.75 0.11
CA TYR A 33 -13.17 5.30 0.37
C TYR A 33 -13.43 4.92 1.84
N ARG A 34 -13.06 5.78 2.80
CA ARG A 34 -13.35 5.58 4.23
C ARG A 34 -14.84 5.56 4.54
N LYS A 35 -15.65 6.31 3.77
CA LYS A 35 -17.13 6.34 3.89
C LYS A 35 -17.79 5.06 3.37
N LEU A 36 -17.07 4.29 2.56
CA LEU A 36 -17.44 2.94 2.12
C LEU A 36 -16.86 1.85 3.04
N GLY A 37 -16.11 2.25 4.06
CA GLY A 37 -15.49 1.33 5.02
C GLY A 37 -14.31 0.55 4.44
N LEU A 38 -13.65 1.11 3.43
CA LEU A 38 -12.40 0.60 2.84
C LEU A 38 -11.18 1.21 3.56
N ARG A 39 -10.03 0.56 3.40
CA ARG A 39 -8.69 1.11 3.68
C ARG A 39 -8.00 1.52 2.38
N ALA A 40 -6.99 2.39 2.45
CA ALA A 40 -6.26 2.87 1.28
C ALA A 40 -5.64 1.71 0.46
N ASP A 41 -5.09 0.70 1.15
CA ASP A 41 -4.49 -0.47 0.52
C ASP A 41 -5.53 -1.37 -0.20
N ASP A 42 -6.83 -1.26 0.11
CA ASP A 42 -7.88 -1.98 -0.63
C ASP A 42 -8.07 -1.42 -2.06
N LEU A 43 -7.56 -0.22 -2.34
CA LEU A 43 -7.64 0.46 -3.65
C LEU A 43 -6.46 0.13 -4.57
N ILE A 44 -5.49 -0.65 -4.12
CA ILE A 44 -4.32 -1.04 -4.92
C ILE A 44 -4.79 -2.02 -6.02
N PRO A 45 -4.46 -1.78 -7.30
CA PRO A 45 -4.79 -2.69 -8.40
C PRO A 45 -4.22 -4.09 -8.16
N GLU A 46 -5.07 -5.11 -8.24
CA GLU A 46 -4.71 -6.49 -7.92
C GLU A 46 -4.14 -7.25 -9.12
N GLU A 47 -4.20 -6.69 -10.33
CA GLU A 47 -3.87 -7.39 -11.58
C GLU A 47 -2.36 -7.63 -11.77
N SER A 48 -1.52 -7.04 -10.93
CA SER A 48 -0.07 -7.22 -10.94
C SER A 48 0.34 -8.51 -10.21
N ASP A 49 1.28 -9.27 -10.79
CA ASP A 49 1.81 -10.50 -10.19
C ASP A 49 2.39 -10.28 -8.79
N GLN A 50 3.03 -9.13 -8.57
CA GLN A 50 3.57 -8.75 -7.27
C GLN A 50 2.45 -8.55 -6.23
N VAL A 51 1.34 -7.93 -6.62
CA VAL A 51 0.19 -7.72 -5.73
C VAL A 51 -0.53 -9.03 -5.47
N GLN A 52 -0.69 -9.89 -6.48
CA GLN A 52 -1.21 -11.25 -6.30
C GLN A 52 -0.36 -12.07 -5.33
N LEU A 53 0.97 -12.00 -5.43
CA LEU A 53 1.86 -12.65 -4.48
C LEU A 53 1.74 -12.06 -3.08
N ALA A 54 1.60 -10.73 -2.96
CA ALA A 54 1.39 -10.06 -1.69
C ALA A 54 0.09 -10.50 -1.01
N LEU A 55 -1.00 -10.63 -1.78
CA LEU A 55 -2.29 -11.13 -1.29
C LEU A 55 -2.20 -12.58 -0.79
N ARG A 56 -1.38 -13.42 -1.43
CA ARG A 56 -1.13 -14.80 -0.97
C ARG A 56 -0.32 -14.87 0.33
N ARG A 57 0.54 -13.88 0.59
CA ARG A 57 1.35 -13.77 1.83
C ARG A 57 0.59 -13.17 3.01
N LEU A 58 -0.58 -12.56 2.78
CA LEU A 58 -1.39 -12.01 3.86
C LEU A 58 -1.79 -13.08 4.89
N SER A 59 -1.88 -12.67 6.15
CA SER A 59 -2.46 -13.52 7.18
C SER A 59 -3.92 -13.89 6.81
N PRO A 60 -4.39 -15.10 7.18
CA PRO A 60 -5.76 -15.49 6.89
C PRO A 60 -6.79 -14.48 7.41
N LYS A 61 -6.56 -13.92 8.60
CA LYS A 61 -7.44 -12.90 9.20
C LYS A 61 -7.55 -11.64 8.33
N GLU A 62 -6.43 -11.02 7.97
CA GLU A 62 -6.43 -9.81 7.14
C GLU A 62 -7.03 -10.08 5.76
N SER A 63 -6.79 -11.27 5.19
CA SER A 63 -7.41 -11.69 3.93
C SER A 63 -8.95 -11.73 4.03
N TYR A 64 -9.50 -12.35 5.09
CA TYR A 64 -10.95 -12.36 5.33
C TYR A 64 -11.51 -10.96 5.57
N ASP A 65 -10.86 -10.16 6.43
CA ASP A 65 -11.30 -8.80 6.76
C ASP A 65 -11.32 -7.90 5.50
N ARG A 66 -10.31 -8.04 4.63
CA ARG A 66 -10.24 -7.36 3.33
C ARG A 66 -11.41 -7.74 2.43
N VAL A 67 -11.66 -9.04 2.24
CA VAL A 67 -12.76 -9.52 1.40
C VAL A 67 -14.12 -9.03 1.92
N TYR A 68 -14.30 -8.99 3.24
CA TYR A 68 -15.51 -8.40 3.85
C TYR A 68 -15.67 -6.92 3.51
N ARG A 69 -14.61 -6.10 3.68
CA ARG A 69 -14.64 -4.66 3.34
C ARG A 69 -14.99 -4.45 1.86
N MET A 70 -14.37 -5.19 0.96
CA MET A 70 -14.62 -5.08 -0.49
C MET A 70 -16.05 -5.45 -0.87
N ARG A 71 -16.58 -6.57 -0.36
CA ARG A 71 -17.96 -6.99 -0.63
C ARG A 71 -18.96 -5.96 -0.12
N ARG A 72 -18.74 -5.41 1.07
CA ARG A 72 -19.56 -4.35 1.65
C ARG A 72 -19.52 -3.08 0.80
N ALA A 73 -18.32 -2.64 0.39
CA ALA A 73 -18.16 -1.46 -0.46
C ALA A 73 -18.84 -1.63 -1.83
N PHE A 74 -18.75 -2.82 -2.43
CA PHE A 74 -19.41 -3.12 -3.69
C PHE A 74 -20.94 -3.05 -3.57
N GLN A 75 -21.51 -3.62 -2.50
CA GLN A 75 -22.94 -3.55 -2.21
C GLN A 75 -23.42 -2.09 -2.06
N LEU A 76 -22.65 -1.26 -1.34
CA LEU A 76 -22.94 0.16 -1.15
C LEU A 76 -22.85 0.96 -2.46
N SER A 77 -21.86 0.64 -3.30
CA SER A 77 -21.73 1.23 -4.62
C SER A 77 -22.92 0.91 -5.52
N LEU A 78 -23.41 -0.34 -5.48
CA LEU A 78 -24.59 -0.78 -6.21
C LEU A 78 -25.88 -0.09 -5.74
N SER A 79 -26.04 0.13 -4.43
CA SER A 79 -27.22 0.81 -3.88
C SER A 79 -27.10 2.33 -3.87
N HIS A 80 -25.97 2.90 -4.33
CA HIS A 80 -25.65 4.32 -4.24
C HIS A 80 -25.80 4.88 -2.82
N GLN A 81 -25.42 4.09 -1.81
CA GLN A 81 -25.48 4.46 -0.40
C GLN A 81 -24.08 4.54 0.21
N LEU A 82 -23.96 5.28 1.30
CA LEU A 82 -22.76 5.31 2.14
C LEU A 82 -23.06 4.59 3.45
N LEU A 83 -22.00 4.17 4.14
CA LEU A 83 -22.16 3.65 5.50
C LEU A 83 -22.67 4.74 6.46
N PRO A 84 -23.34 4.35 7.56
CA PRO A 84 -23.48 5.21 8.73
C PRO A 84 -22.12 5.74 9.18
N LYS A 85 -22.08 6.97 9.73
CA LYS A 85 -20.81 7.66 10.08
C LYS A 85 -19.99 6.88 11.11
N GLU A 86 -20.66 6.13 11.96
CA GLU A 86 -20.10 5.31 13.03
C GLU A 86 -19.30 4.12 12.49
N GLU A 87 -19.62 3.67 11.26
CA GLU A 87 -18.97 2.55 10.58
C GLU A 87 -17.89 2.99 9.57
N TRP A 88 -17.64 4.29 9.44
CA TRP A 88 -16.58 4.80 8.57
C TRP A 88 -15.22 4.37 9.09
N THR A 89 -14.32 3.99 8.18
CA THR A 89 -12.93 3.69 8.54
C THR A 89 -12.32 4.95 9.18
N LYS A 90 -11.86 4.82 10.42
CA LYS A 90 -11.20 5.93 11.11
C LYS A 90 -9.80 6.15 10.54
N ALA A 91 -9.25 7.34 10.73
CA ALA A 91 -7.91 7.65 10.24
C ALA A 91 -6.84 6.76 10.88
N GLU A 92 -7.05 6.34 12.13
CA GLU A 92 -6.16 5.49 12.90
C GLU A 92 -6.21 4.02 12.44
N ASP A 93 -7.37 3.58 11.94
CA ASP A 93 -7.59 2.21 11.46
C ASP A 93 -7.17 2.02 9.99
N ASP A 94 -6.93 3.12 9.28
CA ASP A 94 -6.48 3.15 7.87
C ASP A 94 -4.96 2.99 7.78
N THR A 95 -4.49 1.81 8.19
CA THR A 95 -3.08 1.45 8.20
C THR A 95 -2.67 0.63 6.97
N PRO A 96 -1.42 0.80 6.48
CA PRO A 96 -0.91 0.05 5.34
C PRO A 96 -0.62 -1.41 5.74
N TYR A 97 -1.49 -2.34 5.33
CA TYR A 97 -1.40 -3.76 5.65
C TYR A 97 -0.83 -4.61 4.48
N LEU A 98 -0.98 -4.16 3.24
CA LEU A 98 -0.53 -4.82 2.02
C LEU A 98 0.73 -4.15 1.45
N SER A 99 0.79 -2.82 1.52
CA SER A 99 1.93 -2.02 1.04
C SER A 99 3.30 -2.46 1.58
N PRO A 100 3.48 -2.88 2.86
CA PRO A 100 4.76 -3.38 3.35
C PRO A 100 5.18 -4.70 2.68
N ILE A 101 4.23 -5.60 2.44
CA ILE A 101 4.48 -6.91 1.80
C ILE A 101 4.85 -6.71 0.33
N ILE A 102 4.18 -5.79 -0.37
CA ILE A 102 4.53 -5.44 -1.75
C ILE A 102 5.97 -4.94 -1.84
N LYS A 103 6.40 -4.07 -0.91
CA LYS A 103 7.79 -3.57 -0.87
C LYS A 103 8.82 -4.67 -0.64
N GLU A 104 8.50 -5.64 0.22
CA GLU A 104 9.37 -6.80 0.47
C GLU A 104 9.52 -7.64 -0.81
N ILE A 105 8.41 -7.96 -1.49
CA ILE A 105 8.43 -8.71 -2.75
C ILE A 105 9.22 -7.97 -3.83
N GLU A 106 9.07 -6.65 -3.93
CA GLU A 106 9.82 -5.86 -4.91
C GLU A 106 11.31 -5.81 -4.61
N ALA A 107 11.70 -5.78 -3.33
CA ALA A 107 13.09 -5.88 -2.91
C ALA A 107 13.67 -7.26 -3.27
N GLU A 108 12.93 -8.35 -3.02
CA GLU A 108 13.32 -9.71 -3.42
C GLU A 108 13.50 -9.84 -4.94
N LEU A 109 12.60 -9.25 -5.73
CA LEU A 109 12.69 -9.26 -7.19
C LEU A 109 13.89 -8.45 -7.69
N SER A 110 14.12 -7.26 -7.13
CA SER A 110 15.29 -6.45 -7.45
C SER A 110 16.60 -7.17 -7.11
N GLU A 111 16.67 -7.81 -5.93
CA GLU A 111 17.84 -8.60 -5.53
C GLU A 111 18.06 -9.76 -6.49
N ARG A 112 16.99 -10.46 -6.89
CA ARG A 112 17.08 -11.54 -7.87
C ARG A 112 17.62 -11.05 -9.22
N GLU A 113 17.13 -9.92 -9.72
CA GLU A 113 17.60 -9.31 -10.97
C GLU A 113 19.08 -8.89 -10.89
N ASP A 114 19.50 -8.31 -9.76
CA ASP A 114 20.90 -7.93 -9.52
C ASP A 114 21.83 -9.16 -9.48
N LEU A 115 21.37 -10.26 -8.88
CA LEU A 115 22.12 -11.52 -8.84
C LEU A 115 22.17 -12.22 -10.20
N GLU A 116 21.07 -12.23 -10.95
CA GLU A 116 21.01 -12.80 -12.30
C GLU A 116 21.88 -12.01 -13.30
N SER A 117 22.04 -10.70 -13.10
CA SER A 117 22.87 -9.82 -13.92
C SER A 117 24.32 -9.65 -13.42
N MET A 118 24.71 -10.38 -12.37
CA MET A 118 26.03 -10.23 -11.74
C MET A 118 27.19 -10.63 -12.67
N ILE A 119 28.06 -9.67 -12.99
CA ILE A 119 29.28 -9.91 -13.77
C ILE A 119 30.42 -10.37 -12.85
N ILE A 120 30.90 -11.59 -13.04
CA ILE A 120 32.01 -12.15 -12.25
C ILE A 120 33.34 -11.56 -12.74
N SER A 121 34.01 -10.79 -11.89
CA SER A 121 35.39 -10.34 -12.13
C SER A 121 36.40 -11.25 -11.43
N LYS A 122 37.47 -11.65 -12.14
CA LYS A 122 38.57 -12.41 -11.52
C LYS A 122 39.37 -11.50 -10.60
N ARG A 123 39.68 -11.99 -9.39
CA ARG A 123 40.57 -11.31 -8.43
C ARG A 123 41.94 -11.08 -9.10
N LYS A 124 42.47 -9.85 -9.04
CA LYS A 124 43.84 -9.56 -9.49
C LYS A 124 44.81 -10.32 -8.59
N ALA A 125 45.80 -10.99 -9.20
CA ALA A 125 46.89 -11.60 -8.44
C ALA A 125 47.63 -10.50 -7.67
N ASN A 126 47.80 -10.70 -6.37
CA ASN A 126 48.71 -9.86 -5.58
C ASN A 126 50.13 -10.28 -5.99
N ASN A 127 50.87 -9.37 -6.63
CA ASN A 127 52.32 -9.51 -6.79
C ASN A 127 53.03 -9.31 -5.44
#